data_AF-A0AAW2J4W9-F1
#
_entry.id   AF-A0AAW2J4W9-F1
#
_cell.length_a   1.000
_cell.length_b   1.000
_cell.length_c   1.000
_cell.angle_alpha   90.00
_cell.angle_beta   90.00
_cell.angle_gamma   90.00
#
_symmetry.space_group_name_H-M   'P 1'
#
loop_
_entity.id
_entity.type
_entity.pdbx_description
1 polymer ?
#
loop_
_entity_poly.entity_id
_entity_poly.type
_entity_poly.pdbx_seq_one_letter_code
_entity_poly.pdbx_strand_id
1 'polypeptide(L)'
;MAYQLCSAQPYFSLNKFSSSSSTNNYKTTSFYACAQYASRRIALFQLTTALSQSELFVANSPKFLRTEGKSETSMLIADIAQETTSVTEKDVLEWTKSDKRRLLHVVYRVGDLDKTIKFYTECLGMKLLRQRDIPEDKYSNAFVGYGPEESHFAMELTYNYGVDRYDIGTGFGHFGIAVEDVAKMVDLVKYKGGRVIQEPGLVEGGNTVIALVEDPDGYNCKLIQKGPTPEPLCQVMLRVGDLDRSINFYRKAFGMELLQKSDNPEHRYTTAVMGYGPEGKNTVLELTYNYGVREYNKGNGYGQVFVDNIDFLKELE
;
A
#
# COMPACT_ATOMS: atom_id res chain seq x y z
N MET A 1 11.00 -19.84 9.93
CA MET A 1 9.71 -20.55 10.07
C MET A 1 9.09 -20.65 8.70
N ALA A 2 8.90 -21.86 8.21
CA ALA A 2 8.19 -22.12 6.95
C ALA A 2 6.68 -22.06 7.22
N TYR A 3 5.91 -21.44 6.32
CA TYR A 3 4.45 -21.45 6.41
C TYR A 3 3.83 -22.02 5.14
N GLN A 4 2.85 -22.89 5.40
CA GLN A 4 2.15 -23.81 4.53
C GLN A 4 0.94 -23.11 3.89
N LEU A 5 0.75 -23.28 2.58
CA LEU A 5 -0.40 -22.77 1.85
C LEU A 5 -1.60 -23.72 2.01
N CYS A 6 -2.76 -23.21 2.40
CA CYS A 6 -4.03 -23.92 2.33
C CYS A 6 -4.99 -23.12 1.47
N SER A 7 -5.51 -23.73 0.40
CA SER A 7 -6.50 -23.13 -0.50
C SER A 7 -7.91 -23.42 0.01
N ALA A 8 -8.78 -22.40 0.01
CA ALA A 8 -10.22 -22.57 0.19
C ALA A 8 -10.90 -22.52 -1.18
N GLN A 9 -11.63 -23.59 -1.54
CA GLN A 9 -12.55 -23.59 -2.69
C GLN A 9 -13.89 -22.91 -2.31
N PRO A 10 -14.52 -22.13 -3.21
CA PRO A 10 -15.88 -21.66 -2.99
C PRO A 10 -16.93 -22.73 -3.33
N TYR A 11 -17.85 -22.94 -2.39
CA TYR A 11 -19.11 -23.64 -2.59
C TYR A 11 -20.05 -22.81 -3.48
N PHE A 12 -20.52 -23.38 -4.59
CA PHE A 12 -21.60 -22.82 -5.40
C PHE A 12 -22.96 -23.32 -4.91
N SER A 13 -23.89 -22.41 -4.65
CA SER A 13 -25.33 -22.71 -4.58
C SER A 13 -26.03 -22.10 -5.79
N LEU A 14 -26.51 -22.96 -6.67
CA LEU A 14 -27.34 -22.64 -7.85
C LEU A 14 -28.74 -22.23 -7.41
N ASN A 15 -29.17 -21.01 -7.75
CA ASN A 15 -30.59 -20.67 -7.81
C ASN A 15 -30.98 -20.31 -9.26
N LYS A 16 -31.86 -21.14 -9.82
CA LYS A 16 -32.55 -20.95 -11.10
C LYS A 16 -33.56 -19.81 -10.96
N PHE A 17 -33.60 -18.91 -11.93
CA PHE A 17 -34.78 -18.07 -12.20
C PHE A 17 -35.24 -18.29 -13.64
N SER A 18 -36.53 -18.62 -13.79
CA SER A 18 -37.26 -18.71 -15.05
C SER A 18 -38.35 -17.64 -15.09
N SER A 19 -38.53 -16.97 -16.24
CA SER A 19 -39.80 -16.43 -16.78
C SER A 19 -39.45 -15.37 -17.86
N SER A 20 -39.58 -15.67 -19.14
CA SER A 20 -40.78 -15.48 -20.01
C SER A 20 -41.00 -14.05 -20.53
N SER A 21 -40.62 -13.86 -21.79
CA SER A 21 -41.26 -13.10 -22.88
C SER A 21 -42.11 -11.85 -22.59
N SER A 22 -41.74 -10.72 -23.21
CA SER A 22 -42.63 -9.97 -24.12
C SER A 22 -41.84 -8.96 -24.99
N THR A 23 -42.30 -8.83 -26.24
CA THR A 23 -41.75 -8.14 -27.41
C THR A 23 -42.07 -6.64 -27.45
N ASN A 24 -41.13 -5.79 -27.89
CA ASN A 24 -41.24 -4.96 -29.11
C ASN A 24 -40.11 -3.90 -29.28
N ASN A 25 -39.42 -4.02 -30.42
CA ASN A 25 -39.09 -3.01 -31.45
C ASN A 25 -38.26 -1.73 -31.15
N TYR A 26 -37.07 -1.77 -31.76
CA TYR A 26 -36.28 -0.73 -32.44
C TYR A 26 -35.88 0.57 -31.71
N LYS A 27 -34.60 0.64 -31.35
CA LYS A 27 -33.71 1.73 -31.78
C LYS A 27 -32.26 1.28 -31.71
N THR A 28 -31.57 1.43 -32.83
CA THR A 28 -30.14 1.19 -33.02
C THR A 28 -29.35 2.16 -32.15
N THR A 29 -28.53 1.65 -31.23
CA THR A 29 -27.49 2.45 -30.57
C THR A 29 -26.29 1.54 -30.35
N SER A 30 -25.13 2.00 -30.82
CA SER A 30 -23.86 1.29 -30.79
C SER A 30 -23.49 0.89 -29.35
N PHE A 31 -23.37 -0.41 -29.09
CA PHE A 31 -22.84 -0.94 -27.85
C PHE A 31 -21.31 -0.80 -27.86
N TYR A 32 -20.77 0.15 -27.12
CA TYR A 32 -19.42 -0.01 -26.58
C TYR A 32 -19.53 -1.02 -25.44
N ALA A 33 -19.00 -2.23 -25.65
CA ALA A 33 -18.82 -3.20 -24.59
C ALA A 33 -17.79 -2.62 -23.58
N CYS A 34 -18.28 -2.14 -22.44
CA CYS A 34 -17.45 -1.82 -21.30
C CYS A 34 -17.01 -3.15 -20.67
N ALA A 35 -15.79 -3.59 -20.99
CA ALA A 35 -15.16 -4.71 -20.31
C ALA A 35 -14.94 -4.31 -18.84
N GLN A 36 -15.74 -4.87 -17.94
CA GLN A 36 -15.53 -4.76 -16.50
C GLN A 36 -14.30 -5.59 -16.13
N TYR A 37 -13.14 -4.94 -16.01
CA TYR A 37 -11.95 -5.56 -15.46
C TYR A 37 -12.06 -5.59 -13.93
N ALA A 38 -12.37 -6.76 -13.39
CA ALA A 38 -12.27 -7.03 -11.95
C ALA A 38 -10.79 -7.17 -11.56
N SER A 39 -10.19 -6.08 -11.09
CA SER A 39 -8.82 -6.10 -10.56
C SER A 39 -8.81 -6.77 -9.17
N ARG A 40 -8.22 -7.97 -9.06
CA ARG A 40 -8.01 -8.65 -7.78
C ARG A 40 -6.74 -8.10 -7.12
N ARG A 41 -6.92 -7.23 -6.12
CA ARG A 41 -5.84 -6.69 -5.29
C ARG A 41 -5.34 -7.75 -4.30
N ILE A 42 -4.03 -7.90 -4.17
CA ILE A 42 -3.44 -8.73 -3.12
C ILE A 42 -3.49 -7.93 -1.80
N ALA A 43 -4.30 -8.38 -0.84
CA ALA A 43 -4.30 -7.88 0.53
C ALA A 43 -3.40 -8.77 1.40
N LEU A 44 -2.47 -8.17 2.14
CA LEU A 44 -1.66 -8.86 3.15
C LEU A 44 -2.35 -8.70 4.51
N PHE A 45 -2.97 -9.75 5.03
CA PHE A 45 -3.62 -9.75 6.36
C PHE A 45 -2.62 -10.01 7.49
N GLN A 46 -2.77 -9.29 8.60
CA GLN A 46 -2.33 -9.73 9.93
C GLN A 46 -3.50 -9.52 10.90
N LEU A 47 -4.19 -10.61 11.24
CA LEU A 47 -5.15 -10.68 12.35
C LEU A 47 -4.39 -10.99 13.64
N THR A 48 -4.63 -10.15 14.65
CA THR A 48 -4.26 -10.41 16.05
C THR A 48 -5.03 -11.62 16.56
N THR A 49 -4.37 -12.54 17.26
CA THR A 49 -5.07 -13.58 18.02
C THR A 49 -4.74 -13.47 19.51
N ALA A 50 -5.82 -13.37 20.29
CA ALA A 50 -5.86 -13.50 21.73
C ALA A 50 -5.78 -14.99 22.13
N LEU A 51 -5.33 -15.21 23.37
CA LEU A 51 -5.14 -16.51 24.03
C LEU A 51 -6.44 -17.31 24.25
N SER A 52 -6.34 -18.65 24.23
CA SER A 52 -6.96 -19.52 25.24
C SER A 52 -6.30 -20.92 25.26
N GLN A 53 -6.04 -21.42 26.47
CA GLN A 53 -5.51 -22.75 26.78
C GLN A 53 -6.58 -23.84 26.69
N SER A 54 -6.19 -25.06 26.31
CA SER A 54 -6.59 -26.28 27.03
C SER A 54 -5.76 -27.50 26.58
N GLU A 55 -5.48 -28.35 27.57
CA GLU A 55 -4.66 -29.56 27.55
C GLU A 55 -5.35 -30.73 26.82
N LEU A 56 -4.55 -31.71 26.36
CA LEU A 56 -4.57 -33.13 26.81
C LEU A 56 -4.21 -34.17 25.71
N PHE A 57 -3.49 -35.18 26.20
CA PHE A 57 -3.26 -36.55 25.70
C PHE A 57 -2.05 -36.88 24.80
N VAL A 58 -1.04 -37.41 25.50
CA VAL A 58 -0.09 -38.46 25.11
C VAL A 58 -0.80 -39.69 24.52
N ALA A 59 -0.32 -40.23 23.39
CA ALA A 59 -0.33 -41.67 23.11
C ALA A 59 0.56 -42.06 21.91
N ASN A 60 1.68 -42.70 22.24
CA ASN A 60 2.28 -43.91 21.65
C ASN A 60 2.31 -44.14 20.13
N SER A 61 3.54 -44.29 19.66
CA SER A 61 3.96 -45.01 18.46
C SER A 61 3.63 -46.51 18.51
N PRO A 62 3.55 -47.18 17.33
CA PRO A 62 4.09 -48.52 17.24
C PRO A 62 5.04 -48.72 16.05
N LYS A 63 5.98 -49.62 16.32
CA LYS A 63 7.10 -50.08 15.52
C LYS A 63 6.65 -50.97 14.34
N PHE A 64 7.35 -50.77 13.22
CA PHE A 64 8.01 -51.78 12.38
C PHE A 64 7.41 -53.20 12.32
N LEU A 65 6.96 -53.59 11.13
CA LEU A 65 7.06 -54.96 10.61
C LEU A 65 7.58 -54.91 9.17
N ARG A 66 8.68 -55.62 8.95
CA ARG A 66 9.40 -55.78 7.68
C ARG A 66 9.07 -57.16 7.12
N THR A 67 8.67 -57.23 5.86
CA THR A 67 8.68 -58.46 5.04
C THR A 67 9.06 -58.08 3.62
N GLU A 68 10.12 -58.71 3.12
CA GLU A 68 10.70 -58.52 1.79
C GLU A 68 9.97 -59.33 0.71
N GLY A 69 9.93 -58.81 -0.53
CA GLY A 69 9.47 -59.58 -1.69
C GLY A 69 9.33 -58.79 -3.00
N LYS A 70 10.47 -58.62 -3.70
CA LYS A 70 10.71 -58.52 -5.17
C LYS A 70 9.82 -57.64 -6.09
N SER A 71 10.51 -56.66 -6.69
CA SER A 71 10.63 -56.39 -8.14
C SER A 71 9.38 -56.32 -9.00
N GLU A 72 9.03 -55.11 -9.43
CA GLU A 72 8.68 -54.70 -10.83
C GLU A 72 7.84 -53.42 -10.80
N THR A 73 8.45 -52.25 -10.62
CA THR A 73 7.89 -50.91 -10.99
C THR A 73 8.88 -49.76 -10.75
N SER A 74 10.19 -49.97 -10.94
CA SER A 74 11.19 -48.88 -10.80
C SER A 74 11.52 -48.16 -12.12
N MET A 75 10.79 -48.44 -13.20
CA MET A 75 10.91 -47.74 -14.47
C MET A 75 9.52 -47.25 -14.83
N LEU A 76 9.22 -45.97 -14.53
CA LEU A 76 8.18 -45.11 -15.14
C LEU A 76 7.74 -43.95 -14.22
N ILE A 77 8.25 -43.84 -12.98
CA ILE A 77 7.96 -42.66 -12.12
C ILE A 77 9.13 -41.64 -12.10
N ALA A 78 10.26 -41.94 -12.76
CA ALA A 78 11.40 -41.03 -12.77
C ALA A 78 11.32 -39.91 -13.84
N ASP A 79 10.41 -40.00 -14.81
CA ASP A 79 10.34 -39.06 -15.95
C ASP A 79 9.14 -38.08 -15.91
N ILE A 80 8.41 -37.99 -14.80
CA ILE A 80 7.31 -37.00 -14.63
C ILE A 80 7.47 -36.23 -13.30
N ALA A 81 8.71 -35.99 -12.88
CA ALA A 81 9.02 -35.21 -11.67
C ALA A 81 10.06 -34.10 -11.90
N GLN A 82 10.27 -33.70 -13.16
CA GLN A 82 11.13 -32.57 -13.52
C GLN A 82 10.43 -31.57 -14.46
N GLU A 83 9.21 -31.19 -14.14
CA GLU A 83 8.64 -29.92 -14.61
C GLU A 83 8.03 -29.19 -13.43
N THR A 84 8.89 -28.70 -12.53
CA THR A 84 8.49 -27.71 -11.51
C THR A 84 9.69 -26.83 -11.18
N THR A 85 9.88 -25.82 -12.03
CA THR A 85 10.36 -24.45 -11.71
C THR A 85 11.56 -24.29 -10.79
N SER A 86 12.77 -24.41 -11.35
CA SER A 86 13.94 -23.69 -10.82
C SER A 86 13.98 -22.28 -11.41
N VAL A 87 13.10 -21.38 -10.96
CA VAL A 87 13.27 -19.95 -11.24
C VAL A 87 14.54 -19.52 -10.50
N THR A 88 15.58 -19.14 -11.23
CA THR A 88 16.85 -18.75 -10.60
C THR A 88 16.73 -17.36 -9.98
N GLU A 89 17.51 -17.05 -8.95
CA GLU A 89 17.49 -15.71 -8.32
C GLU A 89 17.75 -14.58 -9.33
N LYS A 90 18.47 -14.88 -10.42
CA LYS A 90 18.71 -13.95 -11.52
C LYS A 90 17.42 -13.65 -12.30
N ASP A 91 16.62 -14.68 -12.58
CA ASP A 91 15.36 -14.55 -13.32
C ASP A 91 14.36 -13.68 -12.53
N VAL A 92 14.26 -13.87 -11.22
CA VAL A 92 13.41 -13.04 -10.34
C VAL A 92 13.87 -11.59 -10.33
N LEU A 93 15.18 -11.36 -10.27
CA LEU A 93 15.73 -10.00 -10.22
C LEU A 93 15.62 -9.27 -11.57
N GLU A 94 15.73 -9.99 -12.68
CA GLU A 94 15.49 -9.45 -14.02
C GLU A 94 14.01 -9.11 -14.22
N TRP A 95 13.10 -10.01 -13.86
CA TRP A 95 11.66 -9.76 -13.91
C TRP A 95 11.25 -8.52 -13.10
N THR A 96 11.76 -8.41 -11.87
CA THR A 96 11.45 -7.29 -10.97
C THR A 96 11.89 -5.94 -11.56
N LYS A 97 12.90 -5.92 -12.43
CA LYS A 97 13.37 -4.72 -13.13
C LYS A 97 12.59 -4.43 -14.41
N SER A 98 12.06 -5.44 -15.08
CA SER A 98 11.28 -5.27 -16.32
C SER A 98 9.82 -4.91 -16.08
N ASP A 99 9.28 -5.24 -14.91
CA ASP A 99 7.90 -4.96 -14.53
C ASP A 99 7.66 -3.45 -14.35
N LYS A 100 6.55 -2.96 -14.91
CA LYS A 100 6.17 -1.55 -14.87
C LYS A 100 5.28 -1.30 -13.66
N ARG A 101 5.90 -0.99 -12.53
CA ARG A 101 5.19 -0.76 -11.26
C ARG A 101 4.86 0.71 -11.02
N ARG A 102 3.83 0.93 -10.20
CA ARG A 102 3.40 2.26 -9.75
C ARG A 102 2.95 2.21 -8.30
N LEU A 103 3.21 3.27 -7.54
CA LEU A 103 2.56 3.46 -6.24
C LEU A 103 1.09 3.82 -6.48
N LEU A 104 0.17 3.09 -5.84
CA LEU A 104 -1.27 3.24 -6.06
C LEU A 104 -1.90 4.17 -5.03
N HIS A 105 -1.81 3.80 -3.75
CA HIS A 105 -2.37 4.57 -2.65
C HIS A 105 -1.72 4.19 -1.33
N VAL A 106 -1.85 5.09 -0.35
CA VAL A 106 -1.56 4.82 1.05
C VAL A 106 -2.86 4.61 1.81
N VAL A 107 -2.90 3.58 2.66
CA VAL A 107 -4.01 3.33 3.58
C VAL A 107 -3.62 3.79 4.97
N TYR A 108 -4.48 4.57 5.60
CA TYR A 108 -4.39 4.87 7.02
C TYR A 108 -5.77 5.11 7.62
N ARG A 109 -5.82 5.04 8.95
CA ARG A 109 -7.07 5.09 9.71
C ARG A 109 -7.32 6.48 10.26
N VAL A 110 -8.59 6.87 10.26
CA VAL A 110 -9.08 8.19 10.68
C VAL A 110 -10.22 8.02 11.69
N GLY A 111 -10.31 8.93 12.66
CA GLY A 111 -11.33 8.91 13.70
C GLY A 111 -12.66 9.54 13.27
N ASP A 112 -12.62 10.43 12.27
CA ASP A 112 -13.80 11.10 11.71
C ASP A 112 -13.61 11.27 10.19
N LEU A 113 -14.33 10.47 9.41
CA LEU A 113 -14.16 10.41 7.96
C LEU A 113 -14.54 11.73 7.29
N ASP A 114 -15.65 12.33 7.68
CA ASP A 114 -16.18 13.55 7.04
C ASP A 114 -15.29 14.75 7.35
N LYS A 115 -14.84 14.87 8.61
CA LYS A 115 -13.89 15.92 9.02
C LYS A 115 -12.57 15.82 8.24
N THR A 116 -12.07 14.61 8.03
CA THR A 116 -10.82 14.37 7.32
C THR A 116 -10.98 14.59 5.81
N ILE A 117 -12.07 14.15 5.19
CA ILE A 117 -12.40 14.49 3.79
C ILE A 117 -12.48 16.01 3.62
N LYS A 118 -13.16 16.71 4.53
CA LYS A 118 -13.29 18.17 4.49
C LYS A 118 -11.94 18.86 4.60
N PHE A 119 -11.06 18.40 5.48
CA PHE A 119 -9.71 18.94 5.60
C PHE A 119 -8.94 18.79 4.28
N TYR A 120 -8.87 17.58 3.71
CA TYR A 120 -8.13 17.34 2.48
C TYR A 120 -8.69 18.10 1.27
N THR A 121 -10.02 18.22 1.18
CA THR A 121 -10.68 18.90 0.06
C THR A 121 -10.62 20.42 0.18
N GLU A 122 -10.95 20.98 1.36
CA GLU A 122 -11.03 22.43 1.54
C GLU A 122 -9.71 23.11 1.90
N CYS A 123 -8.79 22.41 2.57
CA CYS A 123 -7.50 22.98 2.99
C CYS A 123 -6.38 22.64 2.02
N LEU A 124 -6.35 21.41 1.49
CA LEU A 124 -5.24 20.91 0.68
C LEU A 124 -5.59 20.75 -0.81
N GLY A 125 -6.81 21.09 -1.21
CA GLY A 125 -7.24 21.12 -2.61
C GLY A 125 -7.36 19.75 -3.27
N MET A 126 -7.45 18.67 -2.49
CA MET A 126 -7.72 17.33 -3.01
C MET A 126 -9.19 17.19 -3.43
N LYS A 127 -9.50 16.10 -4.13
CA LYS A 127 -10.85 15.69 -4.50
C LYS A 127 -11.21 14.40 -3.79
N LEU A 128 -12.46 14.27 -3.38
CA LEU A 128 -13.04 12.96 -3.06
C LEU A 128 -13.25 12.20 -4.37
N LEU A 129 -12.49 11.12 -4.55
CA LEU A 129 -12.47 10.31 -5.77
C LEU A 129 -13.58 9.25 -5.74
N ARG A 130 -13.71 8.56 -4.59
CA ARG A 130 -14.81 7.64 -4.31
C ARG A 130 -14.94 7.40 -2.81
N GLN A 131 -16.13 6.98 -2.40
CA GLN A 131 -16.42 6.58 -1.03
C GLN A 131 -17.20 5.26 -1.07
N ARG A 132 -16.91 4.38 -0.13
CA ARG A 132 -17.58 3.09 -0.01
C ARG A 132 -17.86 2.81 1.46
N ASP A 133 -19.09 2.45 1.75
CA ASP A 133 -19.47 1.97 3.07
C ASP A 133 -19.56 0.44 3.06
N ILE A 134 -19.08 -0.21 4.11
CA ILE A 134 -19.09 -1.67 4.29
C ILE A 134 -19.65 -1.99 5.69
N PRO A 135 -20.98 -1.87 5.88
CA PRO A 135 -21.62 -2.07 7.19
C PRO A 135 -21.41 -3.47 7.77
N GLU A 136 -21.28 -4.48 6.90
CA GLU A 136 -21.09 -5.88 7.30
C GLU A 136 -19.79 -6.07 8.09
N ASP A 137 -18.75 -5.33 7.71
CA ASP A 137 -17.42 -5.35 8.33
C ASP A 137 -17.19 -4.11 9.24
N LYS A 138 -18.20 -3.25 9.39
CA LYS A 138 -18.21 -2.06 10.26
C LYS A 138 -17.12 -1.03 9.94
N TYR A 139 -16.89 -0.75 8.66
CA TYR A 139 -15.99 0.30 8.25
C TYR A 139 -16.44 1.01 6.97
N SER A 140 -15.94 2.23 6.77
CA SER A 140 -16.09 2.98 5.52
C SER A 140 -14.72 3.37 4.99
N ASN A 141 -14.59 3.40 3.66
CA ASN A 141 -13.44 3.98 2.98
C ASN A 141 -13.79 5.25 2.22
N ALA A 142 -12.85 6.18 2.17
CA ALA A 142 -12.84 7.28 1.21
C ALA A 142 -11.48 7.37 0.54
N PHE A 143 -11.49 7.58 -0.77
CA PHE A 143 -10.29 7.80 -1.57
C PHE A 143 -10.21 9.27 -1.90
N VAL A 144 -9.13 9.93 -1.47
CA VAL A 144 -8.88 11.35 -1.76
C VAL A 144 -7.54 11.52 -2.46
N GLY A 145 -7.46 12.45 -3.41
CA GLY A 145 -6.24 12.71 -4.17
C GLY A 145 -6.40 13.85 -5.17
N TYR A 146 -5.39 14.07 -6.01
CA TYR A 146 -5.37 15.20 -6.96
C TYR A 146 -5.89 14.85 -8.35
N GLY A 147 -6.07 13.56 -8.65
CA GLY A 147 -6.57 13.08 -9.93
C GLY A 147 -7.10 11.64 -9.86
N PRO A 148 -7.52 11.06 -10.99
CA PRO A 148 -8.07 9.71 -11.04
C PRO A 148 -7.06 8.64 -10.60
N GLU A 149 -7.51 7.63 -9.85
CA GLU A 149 -6.67 6.59 -9.23
C GLU A 149 -5.87 5.75 -10.24
N GLU A 150 -6.31 5.69 -11.49
CA GLU A 150 -5.63 4.99 -12.58
C GLU A 150 -4.29 5.63 -12.94
N SER A 151 -4.14 6.93 -12.72
CA SER A 151 -2.95 7.70 -13.09
C SER A 151 -2.31 8.48 -11.96
N HIS A 152 -2.97 8.60 -10.80
CA HIS A 152 -2.47 9.34 -9.64
C HIS A 152 -2.36 8.44 -8.42
N PHE A 153 -1.50 8.83 -7.50
CA PHE A 153 -1.46 8.30 -6.15
C PHE A 153 -2.59 8.89 -5.29
N ALA A 154 -3.20 8.07 -4.45
CA ALA A 154 -4.31 8.47 -3.61
C ALA A 154 -4.09 8.13 -2.12
N MET A 155 -4.89 8.75 -1.26
CA MET A 155 -5.04 8.36 0.13
C MET A 155 -6.34 7.57 0.29
N GLU A 156 -6.24 6.35 0.79
CA GLU A 156 -7.36 5.54 1.24
C GLU A 156 -7.54 5.75 2.76
N LEU A 157 -8.55 6.54 3.10
CA LEU A 157 -8.99 6.76 4.47
C LEU A 157 -9.83 5.56 4.91
N THR A 158 -9.55 5.02 6.09
CA THR A 158 -10.36 3.94 6.69
C THR A 158 -10.93 4.41 8.02
N TYR A 159 -12.26 4.53 8.07
CA TYR A 159 -12.99 4.79 9.30
C TYR A 159 -13.61 3.49 9.81
N ASN A 160 -13.22 3.06 11.01
CA ASN A 160 -13.85 1.92 11.69
C ASN A 160 -14.93 2.46 12.63
N TYR A 161 -16.13 1.87 12.58
CA TYR A 161 -17.28 2.43 13.29
C TYR A 161 -17.04 2.53 14.79
N GLY A 162 -17.25 3.73 15.34
CA GLY A 162 -17.10 4.00 16.77
C GLY A 162 -15.65 4.07 17.27
N VAL A 163 -14.65 4.01 16.37
CA VAL A 163 -13.24 4.22 16.73
C VAL A 163 -12.82 5.61 16.28
N ASP A 164 -12.61 6.50 17.25
CA ASP A 164 -12.41 7.94 17.05
C ASP A 164 -10.95 8.40 17.18
N ARG A 165 -10.02 7.49 17.51
CA ARG A 165 -8.60 7.81 17.66
C ARG A 165 -7.69 6.61 17.39
N TYR A 166 -6.53 6.90 16.82
CA TYR A 166 -5.46 5.93 16.59
C TYR A 166 -4.13 6.43 17.18
N ASP A 167 -3.23 5.50 17.48
CA ASP A 167 -1.83 5.78 17.75
C ASP A 167 -1.09 5.82 16.41
N ILE A 168 -0.55 6.98 16.03
CA ILE A 168 0.26 7.12 14.81
C ILE A 168 1.62 6.42 14.97
N GLY A 169 2.09 6.27 16.21
CA GLY A 169 3.42 5.77 16.52
C GLY A 169 4.52 6.77 16.16
N THR A 170 5.76 6.30 16.19
CA THR A 170 6.96 7.10 15.94
C THR A 170 7.64 6.75 14.62
N GLY A 171 7.18 5.70 13.93
CA GLY A 171 7.74 5.24 12.65
C GLY A 171 7.22 6.03 11.45
N PHE A 172 5.97 6.49 11.49
CA PHE A 172 5.42 7.33 10.45
C PHE A 172 6.04 8.73 10.50
N GLY A 173 6.48 9.24 9.35
CA GLY A 173 7.04 10.58 9.20
C GLY A 173 5.97 11.59 8.83
N HIS A 174 5.65 11.62 7.52
CA HIS A 174 4.70 12.55 6.92
C HIS A 174 4.25 12.08 5.54
N PHE A 175 3.17 12.68 5.06
CA PHE A 175 2.86 12.77 3.63
C PHE A 175 3.51 14.02 3.03
N GLY A 176 4.06 13.94 1.83
CA GLY A 176 4.61 15.09 1.11
C GLY A 176 3.64 15.58 0.04
N ILE A 177 3.35 16.87 0.05
CA ILE A 177 2.44 17.52 -0.90
C ILE A 177 3.18 18.67 -1.58
N ALA A 178 3.41 18.53 -2.88
CA ALA A 178 3.98 19.59 -3.70
C ALA A 178 2.90 20.64 -4.00
N VAL A 179 3.21 21.90 -3.73
CA VAL A 179 2.32 23.04 -3.98
C VAL A 179 3.11 24.18 -4.62
N GLU A 180 2.45 25.00 -5.43
CA GLU A 180 3.12 26.12 -6.12
C GLU A 180 3.51 27.26 -5.17
N ASP A 181 2.70 27.48 -4.13
CA ASP A 181 2.88 28.55 -3.15
C ASP A 181 2.56 28.02 -1.75
N VAL A 182 3.60 27.69 -0.99
CA VAL A 182 3.46 27.11 0.36
C VAL A 182 2.86 28.14 1.32
N ALA A 183 3.23 29.42 1.20
CA ALA A 183 2.73 30.46 2.10
C ALA A 183 1.21 30.62 1.97
N LYS A 184 0.70 30.71 0.74
CA LYS A 184 -0.74 30.77 0.51
C LYS A 184 -1.48 29.53 0.99
N MET A 185 -0.90 28.35 0.81
CA MET A 185 -1.50 27.10 1.28
C MET A 185 -1.60 27.07 2.81
N VAL A 186 -0.54 27.50 3.51
CA VAL A 186 -0.55 27.62 4.98
C VAL A 186 -1.58 28.65 5.45
N ASP A 187 -1.69 29.81 4.79
CA ASP A 187 -2.71 30.80 5.13
C ASP A 187 -4.14 30.24 4.95
N LEU A 188 -4.38 29.47 3.89
CA LEU A 188 -5.65 28.77 3.68
C LEU A 188 -5.93 27.75 4.79
N VAL A 189 -4.94 26.92 5.14
CA VAL A 189 -5.05 25.94 6.24
C VAL A 189 -5.41 26.64 7.55
N LYS A 190 -4.72 27.74 7.90
CA LYS A 190 -5.03 28.55 9.10
C LYS A 190 -6.43 29.14 9.05
N TYR A 191 -6.81 29.72 7.93
CA TYR A 191 -8.15 30.31 7.74
C TYR A 191 -9.26 29.28 7.93
N LYS A 192 -9.03 28.04 7.49
CA LYS A 192 -9.96 26.91 7.66
C LYS A 192 -9.89 26.25 9.04
N GLY A 193 -9.04 26.76 9.94
CA GLY A 193 -8.88 26.23 11.30
C GLY A 193 -8.01 24.98 11.41
N GLY A 194 -7.26 24.65 10.36
CA GLY A 194 -6.26 23.59 10.38
C GLY A 194 -5.02 23.99 11.18
N ARG A 195 -4.24 22.99 11.60
CA ARG A 195 -3.08 23.20 12.48
C ARG A 195 -1.79 23.26 11.66
N VAL A 196 -1.00 24.30 11.91
CA VAL A 196 0.35 24.47 11.34
C VAL A 196 1.38 24.17 12.43
N ILE A 197 2.26 23.22 12.16
CA ILE A 197 3.35 22.80 13.06
C ILE A 197 4.63 23.56 12.77
N GLN A 198 4.90 23.81 11.49
CA GLN A 198 6.06 24.55 11.04
C GLN A 198 5.60 25.56 9.98
N GLU A 199 5.88 26.83 10.23
CA GLU A 199 5.61 27.92 9.29
C GLU A 199 6.46 27.79 8.02
N PRO A 200 6.03 28.38 6.89
CA PRO A 200 6.80 28.42 5.66
C PRO A 200 8.22 28.95 5.88
N GLY A 201 9.21 28.15 5.51
CA GLY A 201 10.63 28.51 5.64
C GLY A 201 11.50 27.73 4.66
N LEU A 202 12.71 28.24 4.40
CA LEU A 202 13.69 27.51 3.60
C LEU A 202 14.14 26.25 4.34
N VAL A 203 14.28 25.14 3.62
CA VAL A 203 14.99 23.97 4.11
C VAL A 203 16.45 24.36 4.38
N GLU A 204 16.97 23.96 5.54
CA GLU A 204 18.38 24.18 5.88
C GLU A 204 19.30 23.57 4.80
N GLY A 205 20.22 24.38 4.28
CA GLY A 205 21.13 23.96 3.20
C GLY A 205 20.51 23.87 1.80
N GLY A 206 19.26 24.31 1.61
CA GLY A 206 18.56 24.28 0.32
C GLY A 206 17.85 25.59 -0.04
N ASN A 207 17.26 25.60 -1.24
CA ASN A 207 16.50 26.74 -1.77
C ASN A 207 14.98 26.46 -1.82
N THR A 208 14.54 25.35 -1.24
CA THR A 208 13.14 24.93 -1.27
C THR A 208 12.41 25.44 -0.04
N VAL A 209 11.26 26.07 -0.23
CA VAL A 209 10.37 26.48 0.87
C VAL A 209 9.52 25.28 1.27
N ILE A 210 9.46 24.99 2.56
CA ILE A 210 8.60 23.94 3.14
C ILE A 210 7.78 24.49 4.30
N ALA A 211 6.67 23.81 4.59
CA ALA A 211 5.90 23.98 5.82
C ALA A 211 5.39 22.62 6.29
N LEU A 212 4.96 22.52 7.54
CA LEU A 212 4.38 21.29 8.10
C LEU A 212 3.02 21.62 8.70
N VAL A 213 2.00 20.88 8.28
CA VAL A 213 0.63 20.98 8.80
C VAL A 213 0.17 19.62 9.31
N GLU A 214 -0.78 19.61 10.25
CA GLU A 214 -1.40 18.39 10.78
C GLU A 214 -2.82 18.25 10.24
N ASP A 215 -3.18 17.03 9.86
CA ASP A 215 -4.56 16.64 9.58
C ASP A 215 -5.38 16.51 10.89
N PRO A 216 -6.69 16.23 10.81
CA PRO A 216 -7.54 16.12 12.01
C PRO A 216 -7.15 15.03 13.01
N ASP A 217 -6.44 14.00 12.57
CA ASP A 217 -6.01 12.85 13.37
C ASP A 217 -4.56 12.99 13.88
N GLY A 218 -3.82 13.99 13.39
CA GLY A 218 -2.44 14.30 13.78
C GLY A 218 -1.38 13.77 12.81
N TYR A 219 -1.76 13.28 11.62
CA TYR A 219 -0.79 12.93 10.59
C TYR A 219 -0.18 14.20 10.00
N ASN A 220 1.15 14.20 9.93
CA ASN A 220 1.90 15.29 9.36
C ASN A 220 1.80 15.30 7.82
N CYS A 221 1.55 16.49 7.27
CA CYS A 221 1.58 16.79 5.85
C CYS A 221 2.66 17.86 5.60
N LYS A 222 3.78 17.46 4.99
CA LYS A 222 4.87 18.35 4.57
C LYS A 222 4.49 19.01 3.25
N LEU A 223 4.27 20.31 3.28
CA LEU A 223 4.05 21.13 2.09
C LEU A 223 5.41 21.50 1.49
N ILE A 224 5.58 21.29 0.18
CA ILE A 224 6.86 21.47 -0.50
C ILE A 224 6.64 22.41 -1.69
N GLN A 225 7.31 23.57 -1.68
CA GLN A 225 7.18 24.51 -2.78
C GLN A 225 7.92 24.00 -4.01
N LYS A 226 7.16 23.58 -5.02
CA LYS A 226 7.66 23.10 -6.31
C LYS A 226 6.78 23.69 -7.41
N GLY A 227 7.34 23.82 -8.61
CA GLY A 227 6.54 24.19 -9.78
C GLY A 227 5.45 23.15 -10.09
N PRO A 228 4.62 23.39 -11.12
CA PRO A 228 3.57 22.47 -11.51
C PRO A 228 4.10 21.03 -11.65
N THR A 229 3.46 20.09 -10.96
CA THR A 229 3.80 18.67 -11.01
C THR A 229 2.58 17.84 -11.41
N PRO A 230 2.76 16.77 -12.20
CA PRO A 230 1.67 15.84 -12.47
C PRO A 230 1.23 15.05 -11.24
N GLU A 231 2.05 14.99 -10.18
CA GLU A 231 1.75 14.20 -8.98
C GLU A 231 1.99 15.04 -7.71
N PRO A 232 1.02 15.87 -7.28
CA PRO A 232 1.19 16.71 -6.11
C PRO A 232 1.33 15.91 -4.81
N LEU A 233 0.68 14.75 -4.68
CA LEU A 233 0.87 13.86 -3.53
C LEU A 233 2.16 13.05 -3.73
N CYS A 234 3.28 13.70 -3.48
CA CYS A 234 4.58 13.29 -3.98
C CYS A 234 5.41 12.44 -3.01
N GLN A 235 5.09 12.34 -1.72
CA GLN A 235 5.91 11.54 -0.79
C GLN A 235 5.08 10.79 0.27
N VAL A 236 5.56 9.60 0.64
CA VAL A 236 5.27 8.95 1.92
C VAL A 236 6.60 8.80 2.64
N MET A 237 6.75 9.35 3.84
CA MET A 237 7.99 9.25 4.61
C MET A 237 7.86 8.28 5.77
N LEU A 238 8.77 7.32 5.85
CA LEU A 238 8.86 6.34 6.93
C LEU A 238 10.25 6.36 7.55
N ARG A 239 10.29 6.29 8.89
CA ARG A 239 11.55 6.13 9.62
C ARG A 239 11.97 4.66 9.62
N VAL A 240 13.26 4.41 9.45
CA VAL A 240 13.86 3.06 9.41
C VAL A 240 15.07 2.97 10.33
N GLY A 241 15.29 1.79 10.90
CA GLY A 241 16.42 1.55 11.81
C GLY A 241 17.75 1.22 11.15
N ASP A 242 17.72 0.90 9.85
CA ASP A 242 18.88 0.53 9.03
C ASP A 242 18.59 0.93 7.58
N LEU A 243 19.21 2.03 7.12
CA LEU A 243 18.89 2.61 5.82
C LEU A 243 19.35 1.73 4.66
N ASP A 244 20.57 1.19 4.73
CA ASP A 244 21.14 0.40 3.64
C ASP A 244 20.41 -0.95 3.50
N ARG A 245 20.02 -1.57 4.61
CA ARG A 245 19.16 -2.76 4.57
C ARG A 245 17.79 -2.45 3.95
N SER A 246 17.17 -1.32 4.31
CA SER A 246 15.88 -0.92 3.75
C SER A 246 15.98 -0.61 2.25
N ILE A 247 17.00 0.14 1.81
CA ILE A 247 17.25 0.41 0.38
C ILE A 247 17.36 -0.92 -0.38
N ASN A 248 18.18 -1.86 0.11
CA ASN A 248 18.36 -3.15 -0.52
C ASN A 248 17.06 -3.95 -0.59
N PHE A 249 16.24 -3.90 0.46
CA PHE A 249 14.94 -4.54 0.48
C PHE A 249 14.01 -3.98 -0.62
N TYR A 250 13.82 -2.66 -0.69
CA TYR A 250 12.95 -2.05 -1.70
C TYR A 250 13.46 -2.23 -3.13
N ARG A 251 14.78 -2.22 -3.34
CA ARG A 251 15.37 -2.53 -4.64
C ARG A 251 15.08 -3.97 -5.07
N LYS A 252 15.31 -4.94 -4.19
CA LYS A 252 15.24 -6.37 -4.54
C LYS A 252 13.80 -6.91 -4.55
N ALA A 253 12.99 -6.54 -3.56
CA ALA A 253 11.63 -7.05 -3.43
C ALA A 253 10.63 -6.27 -4.29
N PHE A 254 10.82 -4.95 -4.38
CA PHE A 254 9.86 -4.06 -5.03
C PHE A 254 10.34 -3.49 -6.35
N GLY A 255 11.61 -3.66 -6.74
CA GLY A 255 12.14 -3.11 -7.99
C GLY A 255 12.30 -1.60 -7.98
N MET A 256 12.24 -0.97 -6.80
CA MET A 256 12.39 0.49 -6.70
C MET A 256 13.82 0.91 -7.00
N GLU A 257 13.97 2.07 -7.62
CA GLU A 257 15.25 2.72 -7.81
C GLU A 257 15.59 3.60 -6.61
N LEU A 258 16.88 3.68 -6.27
CA LEU A 258 17.38 4.70 -5.34
C LEU A 258 17.59 5.99 -6.13
N LEU A 259 16.69 6.95 -5.96
CA LEU A 259 16.67 8.20 -6.71
C LEU A 259 17.60 9.25 -6.09
N GLN A 260 17.64 9.30 -4.77
CA GLN A 260 18.50 10.21 -4.02
C GLN A 260 18.90 9.57 -2.69
N LYS A 261 20.12 9.85 -2.23
CA LYS A 261 20.56 9.59 -0.85
C LYS A 261 21.27 10.84 -0.35
N SER A 262 20.90 11.32 0.83
CA SER A 262 21.49 12.52 1.43
C SER A 262 21.79 12.25 2.90
N ASP A 263 23.00 12.60 3.32
CA ASP A 263 23.43 12.47 4.72
C ASP A 263 23.54 13.86 5.35
N ASN A 264 22.96 14.01 6.53
CA ASN A 264 23.00 15.24 7.30
C ASN A 264 23.59 14.96 8.70
N PRO A 265 24.93 14.97 8.84
CA PRO A 265 25.59 14.65 10.10
C PRO A 265 25.35 15.70 11.18
N GLU A 266 25.11 16.97 10.81
CA GLU A 266 24.84 18.05 11.77
C GLU A 266 23.53 17.80 12.53
N HIS A 267 22.50 17.37 11.81
CA HIS A 267 21.19 17.03 12.39
C HIS A 267 21.00 15.54 12.66
N ARG A 268 22.07 14.74 12.46
CA ARG A 268 22.16 13.32 12.81
C ARG A 268 21.10 12.44 12.14
N TYR A 269 20.86 12.65 10.85
CA TYR A 269 20.00 11.77 10.06
C TYR A 269 20.51 11.56 8.63
N THR A 270 20.12 10.44 8.01
CA THR A 270 20.34 10.16 6.60
C THR A 270 18.99 9.86 5.94
N THR A 271 18.74 10.40 4.75
CA THR A 271 17.55 10.09 3.95
C THR A 271 17.88 9.34 2.68
N ALA A 272 16.95 8.51 2.24
CA ALA A 272 16.96 7.88 0.92
C ALA A 272 15.59 8.00 0.27
N VAL A 273 15.56 8.35 -1.01
CA VAL A 273 14.33 8.48 -1.79
C VAL A 273 14.26 7.30 -2.76
N MET A 274 13.20 6.50 -2.64
CA MET A 274 12.96 5.30 -3.43
C MET A 274 11.71 5.48 -4.31
N GLY A 275 11.73 5.02 -5.56
CA GLY A 275 10.55 5.12 -6.42
C GLY A 275 10.68 4.42 -7.78
N TYR A 276 9.70 4.64 -8.65
CA TYR A 276 9.62 4.04 -10.00
C TYR A 276 9.81 5.07 -11.12
N GLY A 277 10.29 6.26 -10.79
CA GLY A 277 10.52 7.32 -11.76
C GLY A 277 11.02 8.61 -11.09
N PRO A 278 11.25 9.68 -11.87
CA PRO A 278 11.78 10.93 -11.35
C PRO A 278 10.92 11.51 -10.21
N GLU A 279 11.54 11.93 -9.11
CA GLU A 279 10.87 12.46 -7.91
C GLU A 279 9.93 13.63 -8.20
N GLY A 280 10.27 14.49 -9.16
CA GLY A 280 9.44 15.65 -9.53
C GLY A 280 8.13 15.30 -10.26
N LYS A 281 7.94 14.03 -10.66
CA LYS A 281 6.82 13.58 -11.48
C LYS A 281 6.05 12.39 -10.90
N ASN A 282 6.51 11.82 -9.79
CA ASN A 282 5.97 10.59 -9.23
C ASN A 282 5.97 10.69 -7.71
N THR A 283 5.04 9.97 -7.08
CA THR A 283 5.14 9.68 -5.65
C THR A 283 6.36 8.82 -5.37
N VAL A 284 7.09 9.17 -4.30
CA VAL A 284 8.26 8.44 -3.83
C VAL A 284 8.08 8.00 -2.37
N LEU A 285 8.82 6.98 -2.00
CA LEU A 285 9.00 6.56 -0.63
C LEU A 285 10.27 7.21 -0.07
N GLU A 286 10.11 8.14 0.87
CA GLU A 286 11.21 8.76 1.60
C GLU A 286 11.51 7.91 2.84
N LEU A 287 12.74 7.42 2.97
CA LEU A 287 13.20 6.65 4.11
C LEU A 287 14.15 7.50 4.94
N THR A 288 13.88 7.67 6.23
CA THR A 288 14.74 8.45 7.13
C THR A 288 15.33 7.55 8.21
N TYR A 289 16.65 7.57 8.31
CA TYR A 289 17.39 6.95 9.41
C TYR A 289 17.94 8.03 10.33
N ASN A 290 17.59 7.98 11.62
CA ASN A 290 18.18 8.84 12.65
C ASN A 290 19.32 8.11 13.34
N TYR A 291 20.44 8.78 13.56
CA TYR A 291 21.67 8.13 14.01
C TYR A 291 21.50 7.46 15.36
N GLY A 292 21.74 6.15 15.40
CA GLY A 292 21.64 5.34 16.62
C GLY A 292 20.22 4.89 16.98
N VAL A 293 19.21 5.32 16.24
CA VAL A 293 17.82 4.92 16.47
C VAL A 293 17.48 3.74 15.55
N ARG A 294 17.26 2.56 16.15
CA ARG A 294 17.06 1.31 15.41
C ARG A 294 15.62 0.82 15.37
N GLU A 295 14.78 1.33 16.25
CA GLU A 295 13.40 0.87 16.41
C GLU A 295 12.46 2.07 16.55
N TYR A 296 11.25 1.89 16.01
CA TYR A 296 10.17 2.86 16.09
C TYR A 296 8.87 2.11 16.36
N ASN A 297 7.96 2.74 17.12
CA ASN A 297 6.61 2.24 17.26
C ASN A 297 5.88 2.46 15.93
N LYS A 298 5.27 1.41 15.38
CA LYS A 298 4.48 1.49 14.14
C LYS A 298 3.12 2.17 14.33
N GLY A 299 2.66 2.26 15.58
CA GLY A 299 1.30 2.66 15.89
C GLY A 299 0.29 1.66 15.35
N ASN A 300 -0.97 2.10 15.32
CA ASN A 300 -2.08 1.41 14.66
C ASN A 300 -2.86 2.33 13.71
N GLY A 301 -2.40 3.56 13.48
CA GLY A 301 -3.00 4.50 12.54
C GLY A 301 -2.62 4.22 11.08
N TYR A 302 -1.33 4.30 10.76
CA TYR A 302 -0.82 3.98 9.42
C TYR A 302 -1.07 2.49 9.09
N GLY A 303 -1.59 2.22 7.89
CA GLY A 303 -1.86 0.87 7.41
C GLY A 303 -0.72 0.35 6.53
N GLN A 304 -0.73 0.73 5.26
CA GLN A 304 0.15 0.19 4.24
C GLN A 304 0.21 1.10 3.00
N VAL A 305 1.23 0.90 2.15
CA VAL A 305 1.29 1.47 0.80
C VAL A 305 1.08 0.36 -0.22
N PHE A 306 0.21 0.59 -1.19
CA PHE A 306 -0.03 -0.34 -2.28
C PHE A 306 0.85 -0.02 -3.49
N VAL A 307 1.42 -1.07 -4.06
CA VAL A 307 2.20 -1.03 -5.29
C VAL A 307 1.50 -1.92 -6.31
N ASP A 308 1.36 -1.43 -7.53
CA ASP A 308 0.82 -2.21 -8.63
C ASP A 308 1.78 -3.33 -9.06
N ASN A 309 1.23 -4.41 -9.60
CA ASN A 309 1.97 -5.46 -10.28
C ASN A 309 1.21 -5.81 -11.57
N ILE A 310 1.74 -5.37 -12.71
CA ILE A 310 1.07 -5.49 -14.01
C ILE A 310 1.05 -6.96 -14.50
N ASP A 311 1.92 -7.83 -13.99
CA ASP A 311 2.07 -9.18 -14.53
C ASP A 311 1.20 -10.26 -13.87
N PHE A 312 0.59 -10.03 -12.70
CA PHE A 312 -0.28 -11.04 -12.08
C PHE A 312 -1.57 -11.32 -12.88
N LEU A 313 -1.89 -10.49 -13.87
CA LEU A 313 -3.06 -10.65 -14.75
C LEU A 313 -2.76 -11.43 -16.03
N LYS A 314 -1.49 -11.62 -16.43
CA LYS A 314 -1.14 -12.33 -17.67
C LYS A 314 -1.02 -13.85 -17.52
N GLU A 315 -0.86 -14.36 -16.30
CA GLU A 315 -0.73 -15.80 -16.05
C GLU A 315 -2.09 -16.54 -15.89
N LEU A 316 -3.21 -15.88 -16.18
CA LEU A 316 -4.56 -16.45 -16.06
C LEU A 316 -5.39 -16.43 -17.35
N GLU A 317 -4.76 -16.21 -18.51
CA GLU A 317 -5.32 -16.49 -19.84
C GLU A 317 -4.70 -17.75 -20.45
#